data_AF-A0A447X3G7-F1
#
_entry.id   AF-A0A447X3G7-F1
#
_cell.length_a   1.000
_cell.length_b   1.000
_cell.length_c   1.000
_cell.angle_alpha   90.00
_cell.angle_beta   90.00
_cell.angle_gamma   90.00
#
_symmetry.space_group_name_H-M   'P 1'
#
loop_
_entity.id
_entity.type
_entity.pdbx_description
1 polymer ?
#
loop_
_entity_poly.entity_id
_entity_poly.type
_entity_poly.pdbx_seq_one_letter_code
_entity_poly.pdbx_strand_id
1 'polypeptide(L)'
;MGKSLYEADLVDEAKRLLTTCNIPVPSDVRVATEFSETAPATLKSVNDVKADEQILDIGDASAQELAEILKNAKTILWNGPVGVFEFPNFRKGTEIVANAIADSEAFSHRWRRRHSGSNRPVRHC
;
A
#
# COMPACT_ATOMS: atom_id res chain seq x y z
N MET A 1 -1.20 6.42 -15.56
CA MET A 1 -0.47 5.15 -15.28
C MET A 1 0.96 5.11 -15.82
N GLY A 2 1.36 5.93 -16.81
CA GLY A 2 2.77 6.05 -17.21
C GLY A 2 3.45 4.72 -17.55
N LYS A 3 4.67 4.52 -17.05
CA LYS A 3 5.44 3.25 -17.10
C LYS A 3 5.24 2.38 -15.87
N SER A 4 4.22 2.64 -15.06
CA SER A 4 3.96 1.84 -13.85
C SER A 4 3.68 0.39 -14.21
N LEU A 5 4.08 -0.53 -13.34
CA LEU A 5 3.81 -1.95 -13.53
C LEU A 5 2.31 -2.21 -13.38
N TYR A 6 1.68 -2.74 -14.42
CA TYR A 6 0.30 -3.20 -14.38
C TYR A 6 0.09 -4.36 -15.36
N GLU A 7 -0.86 -5.23 -15.07
CA GLU A 7 -1.25 -6.35 -15.92
C GLU A 7 -2.51 -5.97 -16.71
N ALA A 8 -2.33 -5.66 -18.00
CA ALA A 8 -3.44 -5.23 -18.88
C ALA A 8 -4.56 -6.28 -18.96
N ASP A 9 -4.20 -7.57 -18.92
CA ASP A 9 -5.14 -8.69 -19.02
C ASP A 9 -6.05 -8.82 -17.78
N LEU A 10 -5.71 -8.18 -16.66
CA LEU A 10 -6.48 -8.23 -15.41
C LEU A 10 -7.33 -6.98 -15.19
N VAL A 11 -7.32 -6.01 -16.13
CA VAL A 11 -8.05 -4.74 -15.97
C VAL A 11 -9.55 -4.97 -15.84
N ASP A 12 -10.13 -5.88 -16.60
CA ASP A 12 -11.57 -6.14 -16.55
C ASP A 12 -12.00 -6.82 -15.26
N GLU A 13 -11.15 -7.70 -14.72
CA GLU A 13 -11.38 -8.32 -13.41
C GLU A 13 -11.24 -7.31 -12.27
N ALA A 14 -10.24 -6.42 -12.35
CA ALA A 14 -10.09 -5.32 -11.41
C ALA A 14 -11.32 -4.40 -11.41
N LYS A 15 -11.85 -4.04 -12.59
CA LYS A 15 -13.10 -3.27 -12.72
C LYS A 15 -14.28 -4.00 -12.08
N ARG A 16 -14.42 -5.31 -12.32
CA ARG A 16 -15.47 -6.12 -11.73
C ARG A 16 -15.43 -6.03 -10.20
N LEU A 17 -14.26 -6.23 -9.60
CA LEU A 17 -14.07 -6.15 -8.15
C LEU A 17 -14.37 -4.76 -7.59
N LEU A 18 -13.95 -3.70 -8.28
CA LEU A 18 -14.25 -2.31 -7.90
C LEU A 18 -15.76 -2.03 -7.86
N THR A 19 -16.55 -2.67 -8.72
CA THR A 19 -18.02 -2.49 -8.73
C THR A 19 -18.74 -3.32 -7.66
N THR A 20 -18.16 -4.42 -7.21
CA THR A 20 -18.80 -5.34 -6.24
C THR A 20 -18.36 -5.14 -4.80
N CYS A 21 -17.20 -4.52 -4.59
CA CYS A 21 -16.56 -4.38 -3.29
C CYS A 21 -16.15 -2.92 -3.05
N ASN A 22 -16.15 -2.49 -1.80
CA ASN A 22 -15.60 -1.18 -1.44
C ASN A 22 -14.07 -1.27 -1.37
N ILE A 23 -13.41 -1.00 -2.50
CA ILE A 23 -11.95 -1.04 -2.64
C ILE A 23 -11.45 0.40 -2.81
N PRO A 24 -10.80 0.98 -1.78
CA PRO A 24 -10.19 2.30 -1.89
C PRO A 24 -9.08 2.29 -2.94
N VAL A 25 -9.15 3.21 -3.90
CA VAL A 25 -8.12 3.41 -4.92
C VAL A 25 -7.35 4.69 -4.57
N PRO A 26 -6.01 4.71 -4.65
CA PRO A 26 -5.24 5.90 -4.32
C PRO A 26 -5.66 7.11 -5.16
N SER A 27 -5.84 8.25 -4.52
CA SER A 27 -6.10 9.55 -5.16
C SER A 27 -4.79 10.29 -5.49
N ASP A 28 -3.75 10.05 -4.69
CA ASP A 28 -2.41 10.59 -4.82
C ASP A 28 -1.35 9.49 -4.72
N VAL A 29 -0.25 9.69 -5.42
CA VAL A 29 0.82 8.71 -5.62
C VAL A 29 2.18 9.38 -5.62
N ARG A 30 3.20 8.64 -5.20
CA ARG A 30 4.61 9.02 -5.32
C ARG A 30 5.19 8.35 -6.55
N VAL A 31 5.67 9.18 -7.46
CA VAL A 31 6.27 8.75 -8.72
C VAL A 31 7.75 9.03 -8.77
N ALA A 32 8.45 8.23 -9.59
CA ALA A 32 9.84 8.41 -9.96
C ALA A 32 10.00 8.24 -11.48
N THR A 33 11.08 8.74 -12.05
CA THR A 33 11.46 8.47 -13.44
C THR A 33 12.31 7.21 -13.58
N GLU A 34 12.95 6.78 -12.49
CA GLU A 34 13.84 5.61 -12.44
C GLU A 34 13.56 4.74 -11.21
N PHE A 35 13.87 3.45 -11.29
CA PHE A 35 13.73 2.50 -10.19
C PHE A 35 15.07 2.42 -9.44
N SER A 36 15.32 3.38 -8.55
CA SER A 36 16.55 3.47 -7.76
C SER A 36 16.25 3.98 -6.35
N GLU A 37 17.09 3.59 -5.38
CA GLU A 37 17.04 4.09 -4.01
C GLU A 37 17.31 5.60 -3.90
N THR A 38 18.06 6.15 -4.87
CA THR A 38 18.42 7.57 -4.96
C THR A 38 17.41 8.39 -5.74
N ALA A 39 16.42 7.75 -6.38
CA ALA A 39 15.46 8.42 -7.22
C ALA A 39 14.62 9.41 -6.39
N PRO A 40 14.44 10.67 -6.83
CA PRO A 40 13.61 11.62 -6.12
C PRO A 40 12.14 11.21 -6.20
N ALA A 41 11.47 11.13 -5.06
CA ALA A 41 10.03 10.91 -5.01
C ALA A 41 9.27 12.22 -5.25
N THR A 42 8.38 12.22 -6.24
CA THR A 42 7.48 13.35 -6.49
C THR A 42 6.05 12.96 -6.16
N LEU A 43 5.40 13.71 -5.27
CA LEU A 43 4.00 13.52 -4.94
C LEU A 43 3.12 14.16 -6.03
N LYS A 44 2.18 13.39 -6.58
CA LYS A 44 1.23 13.86 -7.61
C LYS A 44 -0.13 13.21 -7.44
N SER A 45 -1.16 13.82 -8.06
CA SER A 45 -2.42 13.14 -8.28
C SER A 45 -2.25 12.00 -9.28
N VAL A 46 -3.03 10.93 -9.14
CA VAL A 46 -3.05 9.81 -10.10
C VAL A 46 -3.36 10.24 -11.54
N ASN A 47 -4.05 11.38 -11.71
CA ASN A 47 -4.38 11.94 -13.01
C ASN A 47 -3.20 12.66 -13.69
N ASP A 48 -2.19 13.07 -12.93
CA ASP A 48 -1.06 13.90 -13.39
C ASP A 48 0.24 13.09 -13.60
N VAL A 49 0.15 11.77 -13.57
CA VAL A 49 1.30 10.87 -13.77
C VAL A 49 1.73 10.91 -15.22
N LYS A 50 2.98 11.34 -15.48
CA LYS A 50 3.53 11.44 -16.83
C LYS A 50 3.82 10.08 -17.44
N ALA A 51 4.01 10.05 -18.76
CA ALA A 51 4.27 8.83 -19.51
C ALA A 51 5.59 8.15 -19.13
N ASP A 52 6.59 8.92 -18.72
CA ASP A 52 7.94 8.48 -18.32
C ASP A 52 8.06 8.18 -16.82
N GLU A 53 6.99 8.39 -16.05
CA GLU A 53 6.96 8.21 -14.61
C GLU A 53 6.37 6.84 -14.23
N GLN A 54 6.87 6.28 -13.14
CA GLN A 54 6.39 5.04 -12.53
C GLN A 54 5.97 5.30 -11.08
N ILE A 55 4.83 4.76 -10.68
CA ILE A 55 4.31 4.84 -9.30
C ILE A 55 5.05 3.81 -8.45
N LEU A 56 5.69 4.27 -7.37
CA LEU A 56 6.46 3.42 -6.47
C LEU A 56 5.94 3.40 -5.03
N ASP A 57 5.08 4.36 -4.65
CA ASP A 57 4.40 4.38 -3.34
C ASP A 57 3.10 5.18 -3.45
N ILE A 58 2.20 5.00 -2.49
CA ILE A 58 1.00 5.82 -2.37
C ILE A 58 1.35 7.20 -1.81
N GLY A 59 0.51 8.19 -2.08
CA GLY A 59 0.65 9.53 -1.54
C GLY A 59 0.19 9.65 -0.09
N ASP A 60 0.35 10.85 0.49
CA ASP A 60 0.00 11.09 1.89
C ASP A 60 -1.52 11.08 2.12
N ALA A 61 -2.32 11.59 1.18
CA ALA A 61 -3.78 11.64 1.34
C ALA A 61 -4.39 10.24 1.29
N SER A 62 -3.97 9.43 0.33
CA SER A 62 -4.40 8.03 0.19
C SER A 62 -3.97 7.18 1.39
N ALA A 63 -2.75 7.41 1.91
CA ALA A 63 -2.28 6.72 3.10
C ALA A 63 -3.10 7.09 4.35
N GLN A 64 -3.51 8.36 4.49
CA GLN A 64 -4.37 8.81 5.59
C GLN A 64 -5.78 8.21 5.49
N GLU A 65 -6.37 8.21 4.31
CA GLU A 65 -7.68 7.60 4.08
C GLU A 65 -7.68 6.10 4.45
N LEU A 66 -6.63 5.37 4.03
CA LEU A 66 -6.45 3.99 4.44
C LEU A 66 -6.27 3.85 5.96
N ALA A 67 -5.49 4.73 6.59
CA ALA A 67 -5.29 4.71 8.03
C ALA A 67 -6.61 4.92 8.81
N GLU A 68 -7.48 5.81 8.34
CA GLU A 68 -8.81 6.03 8.93
C GLU A 68 -9.72 4.81 8.80
N ILE A 69 -9.72 4.16 7.64
CA ILE A 69 -10.48 2.91 7.41
C ILE A 69 -9.97 1.81 8.36
N LEU A 70 -8.64 1.65 8.46
CA LEU A 70 -8.01 0.63 9.30
C LEU A 70 -8.24 0.88 10.80
N LYS A 71 -8.28 2.14 11.23
CA LYS A 71 -8.58 2.51 12.62
C LYS A 71 -10.01 2.15 13.02
N ASN A 72 -10.95 2.28 12.09
CA ASN A 72 -12.36 1.94 12.32
C ASN A 72 -12.68 0.45 12.07
N ALA A 73 -11.75 -0.31 11.49
CA ALA A 73 -11.92 -1.73 11.24
C ALA A 73 -11.91 -2.53 12.55
N LYS A 74 -12.65 -3.64 12.60
CA LYS A 74 -12.61 -4.59 13.72
C LYS A 74 -11.68 -5.78 13.47
N THR A 75 -11.37 -6.05 12.20
CA THR A 75 -10.51 -7.15 11.78
C THR A 75 -9.72 -6.68 10.57
N ILE A 76 -8.40 -6.86 10.62
CA ILE A 76 -7.49 -6.45 9.55
C ILE A 76 -6.70 -7.65 9.07
N LEU A 77 -6.79 -7.92 7.78
CA LEU A 77 -5.93 -8.87 7.07
C LEU A 77 -5.02 -8.06 6.14
N TRP A 78 -3.72 -8.06 6.42
CA TRP A 78 -2.74 -7.33 5.63
C TRP A 78 -1.82 -8.28 4.89
N ASN A 79 -1.85 -8.24 3.56
CA ASN A 79 -1.01 -9.03 2.66
C ASN A 79 -0.33 -8.13 1.64
N GLY A 80 0.96 -7.88 1.83
CA GLY A 80 1.82 -7.13 0.90
C GLY A 80 1.95 -5.64 1.22
N PRO A 81 3.11 -5.03 0.90
CA PRO A 81 3.32 -3.60 1.08
C PRO A 81 2.49 -2.79 0.07
N VAL A 82 2.23 -1.52 0.37
CA VAL A 82 1.52 -0.59 -0.53
C VAL A 82 2.46 0.21 -1.45
N GLY A 83 3.77 -0.02 -1.31
CA GLY A 83 4.83 0.60 -2.11
C GLY A 83 6.15 -0.15 -1.99
N VAL A 84 7.17 0.35 -2.69
CA VAL A 84 8.54 -0.19 -2.69
C VAL A 84 9.28 0.29 -1.44
N PHE A 85 8.92 -0.29 -0.30
CA PHE A 85 9.39 0.10 1.03
C PHE A 85 10.91 -0.06 1.23
N GLU A 86 11.58 -0.81 0.35
CA GLU A 86 13.03 -0.97 0.29
C GLU A 86 13.72 0.38 0.10
N PHE A 87 13.10 1.32 -0.64
CA PHE A 87 13.64 2.64 -0.90
C PHE A 87 13.17 3.66 0.14
N PRO A 88 14.06 4.42 0.80
CA PRO A 88 13.68 5.39 1.83
C PRO A 88 12.67 6.44 1.33
N ASN A 89 12.81 6.89 0.08
CA ASN A 89 11.94 7.89 -0.54
C ASN A 89 10.50 7.38 -0.82
N PHE A 90 10.31 6.05 -0.82
CA PHE A 90 9.05 5.36 -1.16
C PHE A 90 8.53 4.47 -0.02
N ARG A 91 9.04 4.67 1.20
CA ARG A 91 8.63 3.91 2.40
C ARG A 91 7.45 4.51 3.14
N LYS A 92 7.22 5.82 2.98
CA LYS A 92 6.33 6.60 3.85
C LYS A 92 4.88 6.10 3.83
N GLY A 93 4.34 5.76 2.66
CA GLY A 93 2.97 5.23 2.56
C GLY A 93 2.81 3.89 3.28
N THR A 94 3.78 2.99 3.10
CA THR A 94 3.80 1.68 3.79
C THR A 94 3.97 1.83 5.31
N GLU A 95 4.77 2.79 5.76
CA GLU A 95 4.94 3.07 7.19
C GLU A 95 3.66 3.59 7.84
N ILE A 96 2.95 4.53 7.20
CA ILE A 96 1.67 5.07 7.70
C ILE A 96 0.65 3.94 7.84
N VAL A 97 0.50 3.11 6.81
CA VAL A 97 -0.44 1.97 6.85
C VAL A 97 -0.03 0.97 7.92
N ALA A 98 1.25 0.62 8.03
CA ALA A 98 1.74 -0.30 9.04
C ALA A 98 1.51 0.19 10.47
N ASN A 99 1.73 1.49 10.72
CA ASN A 99 1.48 2.11 12.01
C ASN A 99 -0.02 2.17 12.31
N ALA A 100 -0.87 2.50 11.33
CA ALA A 100 -2.32 2.49 11.51
C ALA A 100 -2.86 1.10 11.90
N ILE A 101 -2.28 0.02 11.34
CA ILE A 101 -2.63 -1.35 11.73
C ILE A 101 -2.13 -1.66 13.15
N ALA A 102 -0.95 -1.17 13.52
CA ALA A 102 -0.38 -1.40 14.85
C ALA A 102 -1.13 -0.62 15.96
N ASP A 103 -1.62 0.58 15.64
CA ASP A 103 -2.35 1.46 16.55
C ASP A 103 -3.86 1.15 16.59
N SER A 104 -4.36 0.32 15.67
CA SER A 104 -5.76 -0.10 15.64
C SER A 104 -6.04 -1.16 16.72
N GLU A 105 -7.18 -1.04 17.38
CA GLU A 105 -7.70 -2.05 18.31
C GLU A 105 -8.27 -3.28 17.58
N ALA A 106 -8.21 -3.30 16.25
CA ALA A 106 -8.65 -4.41 15.42
C ALA A 106 -7.83 -5.68 15.65
N PHE A 107 -8.49 -6.82 15.56
CA PHE A 107 -7.80 -8.11 15.50
C PHE A 107 -7.00 -8.20 14.19
N SER A 108 -5.66 -8.13 14.27
CA SER A 108 -4.77 -8.10 13.11
C SER A 108 -4.05 -9.44 12.88
N HIS A 109 -4.39 -10.14 11.80
CA HIS A 109 -3.64 -11.32 11.36
C HIS A 109 -2.57 -10.91 10.35
N ARG A 110 -1.34 -10.67 10.83
CA ARG A 110 -0.17 -10.56 9.95
C ARG A 110 0.21 -11.97 9.46
N TRP A 111 0.01 -12.25 8.18
CA TRP A 111 0.47 -13.51 7.58
C TRP A 111 2.01 -13.52 7.48
N ARG A 112 2.68 -13.93 8.56
CA ARG A 112 4.09 -14.32 8.50
C ARG A 112 4.17 -15.68 7.80
N ARG A 113 4.93 -15.78 6.70
CA ARG A 113 5.47 -17.08 6.28
C ARG A 113 6.17 -17.70 7.50
N ARG A 114 5.65 -18.81 8.00
CA ARG A 114 6.31 -19.60 9.04
C ARG A 114 7.60 -20.15 8.44
N HIS A 115 8.73 -19.50 8.68
CA HIS A 115 9.98 -20.23 8.82
C HIS A 115 9.99 -20.82 10.23
N SER A 116 10.09 -22.15 10.27
CA SER A 116 10.15 -22.96 11.49
C SER A 116 11.31 -22.53 12.37
N GLY A 117 11.01 -22.14 13.61
CA GLY A 117 12.04 -22.00 14.66
C GLY A 117 12.00 -20.69 15.45
N SER A 118 10.87 -20.35 16.07
CA SER A 118 10.91 -19.39 17.20
C SER A 118 9.63 -19.49 18.02
N ASN A 119 9.74 -20.11 19.19
CA ASN A 119 8.66 -20.22 20.18
C ASN A 119 8.60 -18.92 20.99
N ARG A 120 7.83 -17.93 20.54
CA ARG A 120 7.42 -16.80 21.39
C ARG A 120 5.89 -16.77 21.51
N PRO A 121 5.35 -16.60 22.72
CA PRO A 121 3.92 -16.69 22.95
C PRO A 121 3.20 -15.52 22.27
N VAL A 122 2.20 -15.86 21.46
CA VAL A 122 1.25 -14.93 20.85
C VAL A 122 0.36 -14.41 21.96
N ARG A 123 0.48 -13.14 22.34
CA ARG A 123 -0.54 -12.49 23.19
C ARG A 123 -1.81 -12.34 22.37
N HIS A 124 -2.88 -12.99 22.81
CA HIS A 124 -4.24 -12.65 22.41
C HIS A 124 -4.70 -11.50 23.31
N CYS A 125 -5.04 -10.38 22.69
CA CYS A 125 -6.10 -9.49 23.13
C CYS A 125 -7.00 -9.27 21.92
#